data_AF-A0A533TV67-F1
#
_entry.id   AF-A0A533TV67-F1
#
_cell.length_a   1.000
_cell.length_b   1.000
_cell.length_c   1.000
_cell.angle_alpha   90.00
_cell.angle_beta   90.00
_cell.angle_gamma   90.00
#
_symmetry.space_group_name_H-M   'P 1'
#
loop_
_entity.id
_entity.type
_entity.pdbx_description
1 polymer ?
#
loop_
_entity_poly.entity_id
_entity_poly.type
_entity_poly.pdbx_seq_one_letter_code
_entity_poly.pdbx_strand_id
1 'polypeptide(L)'
;MKILALHTSEAGPLGSQVFHFKDDWSGTIATNILFSGPNGCGKSSVLRAMAVLWSAFWQWLHSRKTLQKGNADREWLQRWGELVITAPRLTAH
;
A
#
# COMPACT_ATOMS: atom_id res chain seq x y z
N MET A 1 -1.49 -6.06 11.16
CA MET A 1 -0.31 -6.27 10.29
C MET A 1 0.52 -5.00 10.29
N LYS A 2 1.86 -5.10 10.32
CA LYS A 2 2.75 -3.94 10.14
C LYS A 2 3.12 -3.80 8.66
N ILE A 3 3.28 -2.58 8.17
CA ILE A 3 3.66 -2.31 6.77
C ILE A 3 5.08 -1.76 6.80
N LEU A 4 5.97 -2.35 6.01
CA LEU A 4 7.38 -1.95 5.95
C LEU A 4 7.60 -0.87 4.89
N ALA A 5 7.05 -1.10 3.69
CA ALA A 5 7.19 -0.18 2.58
C ALA A 5 6.01 -0.29 1.60
N LEU A 6 5.75 0.81 0.89
CA LEU A 6 4.90 0.85 -0.31
C LEU A 6 5.80 1.21 -1.50
N HIS A 7 5.87 0.32 -2.48
CA HIS A 7 6.54 0.54 -3.75
C HIS A 7 5.51 0.92 -4.80
N THR A 8 5.84 1.95 -5.56
CA THR A 8 4.99 2.49 -6.62
C THR A 8 5.80 2.59 -7.91
N SER A 9 5.20 2.22 -9.03
CA SER A 9 5.77 2.38 -10.37
C SER A 9 4.67 2.90 -11.29
N GLU A 10 4.86 4.09 -11.86
CA GLU A 10 3.87 4.75 -12.74
C GLU A 10 2.48 4.84 -12.08
N ALA A 11 2.43 5.02 -10.75
CA ALA A 11 1.20 4.99 -9.97
C ALA A 11 0.52 6.37 -9.89
N GLY A 12 0.30 6.99 -11.04
CA GLY A 12 -0.40 8.26 -11.17
C GLY A 12 0.23 9.38 -10.35
N PRO A 13 -0.50 10.03 -9.41
CA PRO A 13 0.03 11.12 -8.61
C PRO A 13 1.14 10.70 -7.64
N LEU A 14 1.35 9.40 -7.44
CA LEU A 14 2.46 8.87 -6.64
C LEU A 14 3.74 8.68 -7.46
N GLY A 15 3.66 8.70 -8.79
CA GLY A 15 4.79 8.45 -9.67
C GLY A 15 5.45 7.08 -9.41
N SER A 16 6.78 7.06 -9.51
CA SER A 16 7.60 5.89 -9.23
C SER A 16 8.53 6.18 -8.05
N GLN A 17 8.18 5.65 -6.87
CA GLN A 17 8.92 5.87 -5.63
C GLN A 17 8.65 4.78 -4.58
N VAL A 18 9.44 4.81 -3.51
CA VAL A 18 9.27 3.95 -2.34
C VAL A 18 8.95 4.80 -1.11
N PHE A 19 7.87 4.44 -0.42
CA PHE A 19 7.54 5.00 0.89
C PHE A 19 8.00 4.01 1.97
N HIS A 20 8.99 4.41 2.76
CA HIS A 20 9.44 3.63 3.91
C HIS A 20 8.63 4.02 5.15
N PHE A 21 8.13 3.03 5.87
CA PHE A 21 7.33 3.21 7.08
C PHE A 21 8.13 2.85 8.34
N LYS A 22 9.45 3.01 8.26
CA LYS A 22 10.40 2.78 9.33
C LYS A 22 10.65 4.11 10.05
N ASP A 23 10.78 4.05 11.37
CA ASP A 23 11.34 5.12 12.16
C ASP A 23 12.87 5.06 12.03
N ASP A 24 13.45 6.13 11.50
CA ASP A 24 14.89 6.22 11.23
C ASP A 24 15.72 6.26 12.52
N TRP A 25 15.14 6.64 13.66
CA TRP A 25 15.85 6.65 14.94
C TRP A 25 15.88 5.28 15.61
N SER A 26 14.73 4.65 15.82
CA SER A 26 14.67 3.33 16.47
C SER A 26 15.05 2.19 15.53
N GLY A 27 15.01 2.43 14.22
CA GLY A 27 15.18 1.38 13.23
C GLY A 27 13.99 0.41 13.15
N THR A 28 12.89 0.69 13.85
CA THR A 28 11.70 -0.17 13.90
C THR A 28 10.60 0.37 12.99
N ILE A 29 9.60 -0.44 12.67
CA ILE A 29 8.42 0.06 11.92
C ILE A 29 7.69 1.07 12.80
N ALA A 30 7.44 2.26 12.27
CA ALA A 30 6.80 3.34 12.99
C ALA A 30 5.38 2.94 13.41
N THR A 31 5.02 3.26 14.66
CA THR A 31 3.67 3.01 15.19
C THR A 31 2.66 4.02 14.68
N ASN A 32 3.10 5.26 14.46
CA ASN A 32 2.30 6.37 13.96
C ASN A 32 3.00 6.99 12.75
N ILE A 33 2.25 7.24 11.68
CA ILE A 33 2.78 7.82 10.44
C ILE A 33 1.92 9.01 10.04
N LEU A 34 2.58 10.15 9.83
CA LEU A 34 1.96 11.38 9.36
C LEU A 34 2.16 11.52 7.85
N PHE A 35 1.06 11.55 7.09
CA PHE A 35 1.09 11.95 5.69
C PHE A 35 0.84 13.46 5.59
N SER A 36 1.87 14.21 5.22
CA SER A 36 1.81 15.67 5.07
C SER A 36 2.30 16.11 3.67
N GLY A 37 1.94 17.34 3.29
CA GLY A 37 2.30 17.93 1.98
C GLY A 37 1.17 18.74 1.35
N PRO A 38 1.43 19.45 0.24
CA PRO A 38 0.43 20.28 -0.46
C PRO A 38 -0.81 19.50 -0.96
N ASN A 39 -1.91 20.20 -1.22
CA ASN A 39 -3.09 19.56 -1.82
C ASN A 39 -2.75 19.01 -3.21
N GLY A 40 -3.31 17.85 -3.56
CA GLY A 40 -3.05 17.17 -4.83
C GLY A 40 -1.76 16.34 -4.90
N CYS A 41 -0.89 16.37 -3.88
CA CYS A 41 0.38 15.61 -3.89
C CYS A 41 0.24 14.09 -3.66
N GLY A 42 -0.98 13.54 -3.74
CA GLY A 42 -1.19 12.09 -3.68
C GLY A 42 -1.36 11.47 -2.27
N LYS A 43 -1.44 12.26 -1.19
CA LYS A 43 -1.66 11.72 0.19
C LYS A 43 -2.83 10.73 0.28
N SER A 44 -4.00 11.14 -0.21
CA SER A 44 -5.20 10.28 -0.25
C SER A 44 -5.02 9.08 -1.19
N SER A 45 -4.19 9.21 -2.22
CA SER A 45 -3.86 8.11 -3.13
C SER A 45 -2.99 7.04 -2.47
N VAL A 46 -2.04 7.43 -1.60
CA VAL A 46 -1.27 6.48 -0.78
C VAL A 46 -2.20 5.68 0.13
N LEU A 47 -3.06 6.36 0.89
CA LEU A 47 -4.02 5.70 1.79
C LEU A 47 -4.98 4.78 1.01
N ARG A 48 -5.45 5.21 -0.15
CA ARG A 48 -6.31 4.39 -1.02
C ARG A 48 -5.57 3.18 -1.57
N ALA A 49 -4.32 3.32 -2.02
CA ALA A 49 -3.49 2.20 -2.46
C ALA A 49 -3.34 1.16 -1.35
N MET A 50 -3.05 1.61 -0.12
CA MET A 50 -2.93 0.73 1.03
C MET A 50 -4.24 -0.01 1.35
N ALA A 51 -5.37 0.69 1.36
CA ALA A 51 -6.68 0.09 1.61
C ALA A 51 -7.05 -0.95 0.55
N VAL A 52 -6.82 -0.63 -0.73
CA VAL A 52 -7.15 -1.50 -1.85
C VAL A 52 -6.26 -2.75 -1.87
N LEU A 53 -4.95 -2.61 -1.67
CA LEU A 53 -4.04 -3.75 -1.57
C LEU A 53 -4.37 -4.64 -0.36
N TRP A 54 -4.80 -4.04 0.75
CA TRP A 54 -5.27 -4.79 1.91
C TRP A 54 -6.53 -5.62 1.62
N SER A 55 -7.52 -5.01 0.95
CA SER A 55 -8.75 -5.66 0.48
C SER A 55 -8.43 -6.83 -0.46
N ALA A 56 -7.55 -6.59 -1.45
CA ALA A 56 -7.08 -7.61 -2.38
C ALA A 56 -6.36 -8.77 -1.68
N PHE A 57 -5.47 -8.45 -0.73
CA PHE A 57 -4.76 -9.44 0.07
C PHE A 57 -5.71 -10.28 0.93
N TRP A 58 -6.67 -9.65 1.60
CA TRP A 58 -7.68 -10.34 2.40
C TRP A 58 -8.50 -11.31 1.55
N GLN A 59 -9.00 -10.86 0.39
CA GLN A 59 -9.75 -11.73 -0.52
C GLN A 59 -8.90 -12.91 -1.01
N TRP A 60 -7.63 -12.66 -1.36
CA TRP A 60 -6.71 -13.71 -1.76
C TRP A 60 -6.43 -14.69 -0.62
N LEU A 61 -6.31 -14.22 0.61
CA LEU A 61 -6.09 -15.08 1.78
C LEU A 61 -7.26 -16.04 2.00
N HIS A 62 -8.50 -15.57 1.83
CA HIS A 62 -9.72 -16.36 2.07
C HIS A 62 -10.05 -17.32 0.94
N SER A 63 -9.94 -16.84 -0.30
CA SER A 63 -10.48 -17.54 -1.47
C SER A 63 -9.42 -18.05 -2.43
N ARG A 64 -8.15 -17.65 -2.23
CA ARG A 64 -7.02 -17.86 -3.17
C ARG A 64 -7.31 -17.34 -4.58
N LYS A 65 -8.27 -16.44 -4.71
CA LYS A 65 -8.67 -15.78 -5.95
C LYS A 65 -8.29 -14.31 -5.90
N THR A 66 -8.01 -13.75 -7.07
CA THR A 66 -7.84 -12.30 -7.25
C THR A 66 -9.17 -11.57 -7.10
N LEU A 67 -9.12 -10.24 -6.95
CA LEU A 67 -10.32 -9.40 -6.99
C LEU A 67 -11.17 -9.70 -8.23
N GLN A 68 -12.49 -9.76 -8.07
CA GLN A 68 -13.42 -10.03 -9.17
C GLN A 68 -13.54 -8.83 -10.13
N LYS A 69 -13.92 -9.09 -11.38
CA LYS A 69 -14.20 -8.04 -12.36
C LYS A 69 -15.44 -7.24 -11.93
N GLY A 70 -15.41 -5.92 -12.02
CA GLY A 70 -16.46 -5.03 -11.52
C GLY A 70 -16.31 -4.60 -10.05
N ASN A 71 -15.28 -5.09 -9.34
CA ASN A 71 -14.94 -4.55 -8.01
C ASN A 71 -14.23 -3.20 -8.19
N ALA A 72 -14.74 -2.16 -7.51
CA ALA A 72 -14.18 -0.80 -7.54
C ALA A 72 -12.68 -0.73 -7.17
N ASP A 73 -12.22 -1.60 -6.27
CA ASP A 73 -10.81 -1.71 -5.88
C ASP A 73 -9.95 -2.21 -7.05
N ARG A 74 -10.44 -3.22 -7.77
CA ARG A 74 -9.75 -3.76 -8.95
C ARG A 74 -9.69 -2.75 -10.07
N GLU A 75 -10.82 -2.10 -10.35
CA GLU A 75 -10.90 -1.06 -11.39
C GLU A 75 -9.97 0.09 -11.06
N TRP A 76 -9.86 0.47 -9.79
CA TRP A 76 -8.92 1.50 -9.36
C TRP A 76 -7.46 1.07 -9.54
N LEU A 77 -7.09 -0.16 -9.13
CA LEU A 77 -5.72 -0.68 -9.34
C LEU A 77 -5.33 -0.72 -10.82
N GLN A 78 -6.25 -1.15 -11.68
CA GLN A 78 -5.99 -1.30 -13.12
C GLN A 78 -5.72 0.03 -13.85
N ARG A 79 -6.04 1.17 -13.23
CA ARG A 79 -5.78 2.51 -13.79
C ARG A 79 -4.36 2.99 -13.57
N TRP A 80 -3.62 2.31 -12.70
CA TRP A 80 -2.26 2.67 -12.31
C TRP A 80 -1.30 1.59 -12.81
N GLY A 81 0.00 1.91 -12.80
CA GLY A 81 1.05 0.92 -13.02
C GLY A 81 1.15 -0.08 -11.86
N GLU A 82 2.35 -0.26 -11.33
CA GLU A 82 2.60 -1.25 -10.29
C GLU A 82 2.47 -0.65 -8.88
N LEU A 83 1.83 -1.40 -7.99
CA LEU A 83 1.69 -1.09 -6.57
C LEU A 83 1.99 -2.33 -5.75
N VAL A 84 3.01 -2.27 -4.89
CA VAL A 84 3.44 -3.40 -4.07
C VAL A 84 3.61 -2.96 -2.61
N ILE A 85 3.03 -3.72 -1.69
CA ILE A 85 3.26 -3.55 -0.25
C ILE A 85 4.16 -4.66 0.24
N THR A 86 5.19 -4.27 1.00
CA THR A 86 6.03 -5.20 1.75
C THR A 86 5.66 -5.16 3.22
N ALA A 87 5.47 -6.33 3.82
CA ALA A 87 5.27 -6.51 5.25
C ALA A 87 6.50 -7.19 5.86
N PRO A 88 6.83 -6.95 7.14
CA PRO A 88 7.88 -7.70 7.80
C PRO A 88 7.51 -9.19 7.85
N ARG A 89 8.53 -10.04 7.83
CA ARG A 89 8.36 -11.48 8.00
C ARG A 89 7.65 -11.74 9.33
N LEU A 90 6.58 -12.53 9.29
CA LEU A 90 5.92 -13.01 10.51
C LEU A 90 6.89 -13.97 11.21
N THR A 91 7.59 -13.50 12.23
CA THR A 91 8.24 -14.38 13.21
C THR A 91 7.16 -14.86 14.16
N ALA A 92 6.81 -16.15 14.07
CA ALA A 92 6.00 -16.80 15.08
C ALA A 92 6.81 -16.79 16.39
N HIS A 93 6.27 -16.13 17.41
CA HIS A 93 6.71 -16.27 18.80
C HIS A 93 5.84 -17.32 19.48
#